data_AF-A0A2U0DMZ0-F1
#
_entry.id   AF-A0A2U0DMZ0-F1
#
_cell.length_a   1.000
_cell.length_b   1.000
_cell.length_c   1.000
_cell.angle_alpha   90.00
_cell.angle_beta   90.00
_cell.angle_gamma   90.00
#
_symmetry.space_group_name_H-M   'P 1'
#
loop_
_entity.id
_entity.type
_entity.pdbx_description
1 polymer ?
#
loop_
_entity_poly.entity_id
_entity_poly.type
_entity_poly.pdbx_seq_one_letter_code
_entity_poly.pdbx_strand_id
1 'polypeptide(L)'
;MLINVNNIQCRNIDQYKTSNRATPFWIAKYIFNYESESFDKKVLDFIEAEGLRLAQAVNDNAANASTRIRSNERKQSNAIAGVLAEYCWKHFINANSLELLVKETSFEQAASQIDLETLKNNKTIEVRSSFPRNGIEFAICSPNYQFDILGPYKNNYKPNEIQKDFYLRALFHVPTPISFLTMFKRDGFPVYLTGGATWDMMADDNVAIEKNLIPEDDINDTEIQSAYRVIPFSRALDCKDILTLIKESENS
;
A
#
# COMPACT_ATOMS: atom_id res chain seq x y z
N MET A 1 -4.54 18.14 -6.97
CA MET A 1 -4.78 16.92 -6.16
C MET A 1 -5.80 17.27 -5.11
N LEU A 2 -6.94 16.58 -5.15
CA LEU A 2 -8.01 16.74 -4.15
C LEU A 2 -7.91 15.60 -3.13
N ILE A 3 -8.11 15.91 -1.85
CA ILE A 3 -8.08 14.92 -0.78
C ILE A 3 -9.42 14.96 -0.04
N ASN A 4 -10.09 13.81 0.04
CA ASN A 4 -11.33 13.63 0.78
C ASN A 4 -11.12 12.57 1.87
N VAL A 5 -11.46 12.91 3.11
CA VAL A 5 -11.44 11.93 4.20
C VAL A 5 -12.86 11.44 4.43
N ASN A 6 -13.08 10.14 4.24
CA ASN A 6 -14.41 9.54 4.27
C ASN A 6 -14.53 8.60 5.47
N ASN A 7 -15.67 8.66 6.16
CA ASN A 7 -16.04 7.66 7.15
C ASN A 7 -16.92 6.60 6.48
N ILE A 8 -16.47 5.34 6.49
CA ILE A 8 -17.17 4.22 5.89
C ILE A 8 -17.74 3.35 7.01
N GLN A 9 -19.00 2.94 6.85
CA GLN A 9 -19.65 1.96 7.69
C GLN A 9 -20.12 0.79 6.83
N CYS A 10 -19.31 -0.27 6.74
CA CYS A 10 -19.56 -1.39 5.83
C CYS A 10 -20.95 -2.01 6.00
N ARG A 11 -21.43 -2.14 7.24
CA ARG A 11 -22.73 -2.75 7.53
C ARG A 11 -23.94 -1.89 7.11
N ASN A 12 -23.72 -0.62 6.74
CA ASN A 12 -24.75 0.24 6.16
C ASN A 12 -24.82 0.13 4.63
N ILE A 13 -23.84 -0.52 4.00
CA ILE A 13 -23.85 -0.77 2.56
C ILE A 13 -24.64 -2.07 2.32
N ASP A 14 -25.65 -2.01 1.46
CA ASP A 14 -26.62 -3.11 1.32
C ASP A 14 -25.97 -4.47 1.01
N GLN A 15 -24.93 -4.46 0.18
CA GLN A 15 -24.18 -5.65 -0.22
C GLN A 15 -23.31 -6.22 0.93
N TYR A 16 -22.97 -5.42 1.94
CA TYR A 16 -21.98 -5.76 2.97
C TYR A 16 -22.54 -5.68 4.40
N LYS A 17 -23.85 -5.88 4.59
CA LYS A 17 -24.50 -5.93 5.92
C LYS A 17 -23.86 -6.94 6.89
N THR A 18 -23.30 -8.03 6.36
CA THR A 18 -22.62 -9.08 7.13
C THR A 18 -21.11 -8.88 7.23
N SER A 19 -20.59 -7.70 6.90
CA SER A 19 -19.15 -7.42 6.97
C SER A 19 -18.56 -7.71 8.35
N ASN A 20 -17.34 -8.24 8.35
CA ASN A 20 -16.54 -8.43 9.56
C ASN A 20 -16.08 -7.08 10.14
N ARG A 21 -16.00 -6.02 9.32
CA ARG A 21 -15.74 -4.65 9.79
C ARG A 21 -17.03 -4.05 10.35
N ALA A 22 -17.25 -4.26 11.65
CA ALA A 22 -18.46 -3.80 12.34
C ALA A 22 -18.47 -2.31 12.64
N THR A 23 -17.30 -1.75 12.98
CA THR A 23 -17.14 -0.36 13.37
C THR A 23 -16.89 0.54 12.16
N PRO A 24 -17.38 1.80 12.19
CA PRO A 24 -17.00 2.79 11.19
C PRO A 24 -15.48 3.00 11.18
N PHE A 25 -14.94 3.39 10.02
CA PHE A 25 -13.51 3.62 9.86
C PHE A 25 -13.25 4.75 8.85
N TRP A 26 -12.14 5.44 9.03
CA TRP A 26 -11.74 6.55 8.20
C TRP A 26 -10.73 6.14 7.14
N ILE A 27 -11.03 6.50 5.89
CA ILE A 27 -10.10 6.37 4.76
C ILE A 27 -9.80 7.74 4.17
N ALA A 28 -8.64 7.90 3.54
CA ALA A 28 -8.33 9.08 2.74
C ALA A 28 -8.36 8.72 1.25
N LYS A 29 -9.13 9.48 0.47
CA LYS A 29 -9.23 9.36 -0.98
C LYS A 29 -8.54 10.56 -1.63
N TYR A 30 -7.46 10.27 -2.33
CA TYR A 30 -6.78 11.21 -3.20
C TYR A 30 -7.40 11.11 -4.60
N ILE A 31 -7.53 12.25 -5.27
CA ILE A 31 -7.98 12.34 -6.67
C ILE A 31 -6.96 13.18 -7.42
N PHE A 32 -6.33 12.55 -8.41
CA PHE A 32 -5.38 13.20 -9.30
C PHE A 32 -6.05 13.52 -10.63
N ASN A 33 -5.82 14.73 -11.11
CA ASN A 33 -6.31 15.21 -12.40
C ASN A 33 -5.12 15.44 -13.34
N TYR A 34 -4.56 14.34 -13.88
CA TYR A 34 -3.32 14.38 -14.65
C TYR A 34 -3.38 15.28 -15.90
N GLU A 35 -4.52 15.28 -16.59
CA GLU A 35 -4.69 15.94 -17.89
C GLU A 35 -5.04 17.43 -17.71
N SER A 36 -5.83 17.77 -16.67
CA SER A 36 -6.29 19.14 -16.42
C SER A 36 -5.50 19.92 -15.37
N GLU A 37 -4.82 19.28 -14.41
CA GLU A 37 -4.11 19.96 -13.33
C GLU A 37 -2.59 19.87 -13.46
N SER A 38 -1.94 20.99 -13.73
CA SER A 38 -0.49 21.06 -14.00
C SER A 38 0.39 20.56 -12.84
N PHE A 39 -0.05 20.75 -11.59
CA PHE A 39 0.63 20.23 -10.41
C PHE A 39 0.57 18.70 -10.36
N ASP A 40 -0.63 18.13 -10.57
CA ASP A 40 -0.84 16.68 -10.54
C ASP A 40 -0.05 16.00 -11.65
N LYS A 41 -0.03 16.61 -12.84
CA LYS A 41 0.81 16.15 -13.95
C LYS A 41 2.29 16.02 -13.53
N LYS A 42 2.85 17.07 -12.93
CA LYS A 42 4.27 17.08 -12.50
C LYS A 42 4.54 16.04 -11.43
N VAL A 43 3.64 15.89 -10.45
CA VAL A 43 3.76 14.89 -9.39
C VAL A 43 3.74 13.47 -9.98
N LEU A 44 2.78 13.17 -10.85
CA LEU A 44 2.64 11.83 -11.44
C LEU A 44 3.75 11.50 -12.45
N ASP A 45 4.25 12.48 -13.20
CA ASP A 45 5.42 12.30 -14.07
C ASP A 45 6.69 11.99 -13.24
N PHE A 46 6.87 12.65 -12.09
CA PHE A 46 7.98 12.35 -11.17
C PHE A 46 7.86 10.93 -10.58
N ILE A 47 6.67 10.56 -10.13
CA ILE A 47 6.37 9.24 -9.58
C ILE A 47 6.59 8.13 -10.63
N GLU A 48 6.19 8.37 -11.88
CA GLU A 48 6.46 7.45 -12.98
C GLU A 48 7.96 7.28 -13.19
N ALA A 49 8.72 8.38 -13.24
CA ALA A 49 10.17 8.32 -13.44
C ALA A 49 10.87 7.53 -12.33
N GLU A 50 10.53 7.76 -11.06
CA GLU A 50 11.10 7.02 -9.93
C GLU A 50 10.66 5.54 -9.94
N GLY A 51 9.39 5.25 -10.20
CA GLY A 51 8.89 3.89 -10.29
C GLY A 51 9.56 3.09 -11.42
N LEU A 52 9.79 3.71 -12.58
CA LEU A 52 10.52 3.09 -13.69
C LEU A 52 11.98 2.82 -13.32
N ARG A 53 12.64 3.74 -12.60
CA ARG A 53 14.02 3.55 -12.10
C ARG A 53 14.11 2.36 -11.14
N LEU A 54 13.16 2.25 -10.21
CA LEU A 54 13.07 1.11 -9.28
C LEU A 54 12.82 -0.21 -10.02
N ALA A 55 11.88 -0.23 -10.97
CA ALA A 55 11.58 -1.43 -11.76
C ALA A 55 12.80 -1.94 -12.55
N GLN A 56 13.66 -1.04 -13.03
CA GLN A 56 14.90 -1.39 -13.72
C GLN A 56 15.94 -1.99 -12.77
N ALA A 57 16.11 -1.42 -11.57
CA ALA A 57 17.08 -1.91 -10.58
C ALA A 57 16.81 -3.37 -10.13
N VAL A 58 15.57 -3.85 -10.27
CA VAL A 58 15.16 -5.23 -9.94
C VAL A 58 15.42 -6.22 -11.10
N ASN A 59 15.87 -5.77 -12.28
CA ASN A 59 15.83 -6.53 -13.54
C ASN A 59 17.15 -7.20 -13.98
N ASP A 60 18.22 -7.18 -13.18
CA ASP A 60 19.54 -7.66 -13.60
C ASP A 60 19.67 -9.20 -13.79
N ASN A 61 18.62 -10.02 -13.55
CA ASN A 61 18.72 -11.48 -13.59
C ASN A 61 17.52 -12.22 -14.24
N ALA A 62 17.40 -12.31 -15.58
CA ALA A 62 16.83 -13.49 -16.29
C ALA A 62 16.50 -13.23 -17.77
N ALA A 63 16.96 -14.10 -18.69
CA ALA A 63 16.72 -14.18 -20.15
C ALA A 63 15.44 -14.93 -20.55
N ASN A 64 14.46 -14.32 -21.27
CA ASN A 64 13.45 -14.94 -22.20
C ASN A 64 12.39 -13.94 -22.74
N ALA A 65 12.18 -13.79 -24.05
CA ALA A 65 11.64 -12.54 -24.65
C ALA A 65 10.12 -12.24 -24.62
N SER A 66 9.18 -13.19 -24.56
CA SER A 66 7.72 -12.89 -24.68
C SER A 66 6.98 -12.84 -23.33
N THR A 67 7.26 -13.78 -22.42
CA THR A 67 6.86 -13.73 -21.00
C THR A 67 7.51 -12.55 -20.27
N ARG A 68 8.72 -12.14 -20.70
CA ARG A 68 9.39 -10.93 -20.19
C ARG A 68 8.55 -9.66 -20.36
N ILE A 69 7.85 -9.45 -21.49
CA ILE A 69 7.19 -8.17 -21.77
C ILE A 69 6.04 -7.92 -20.78
N ARG A 70 5.12 -8.88 -20.63
CA ARG A 70 4.03 -8.80 -19.65
C ARG A 70 4.56 -8.74 -18.22
N SER A 71 5.64 -9.45 -17.93
CA SER A 71 6.30 -9.35 -16.62
C SER A 71 6.93 -7.98 -16.37
N ASN A 72 7.44 -7.31 -17.40
CA ASN A 72 8.07 -6.00 -17.28
C ASN A 72 7.03 -4.90 -17.06
N GLU A 73 5.92 -4.92 -17.80
CA GLU A 73 4.79 -4.02 -17.54
C GLU A 73 4.22 -4.23 -16.13
N ARG A 74 4.17 -5.49 -15.68
CA ARG A 74 3.74 -5.77 -14.31
C ARG A 74 4.69 -5.20 -13.26
N LYS A 75 6.00 -5.41 -13.43
CA LYS A 75 7.03 -4.81 -12.55
C LYS A 75 6.91 -3.29 -12.50
N GLN A 76 6.81 -2.66 -13.67
CA GLN A 76 6.65 -1.21 -13.77
C GLN A 76 5.39 -0.74 -13.05
N SER A 77 4.27 -1.44 -13.26
CA SER A 77 3.01 -1.11 -12.59
C SER A 77 3.13 -1.20 -11.07
N ASN A 78 3.66 -2.32 -10.54
CA ASN A 78 3.85 -2.50 -9.11
C ASN A 78 4.78 -1.43 -8.53
N ALA A 79 5.90 -1.13 -9.20
CA ALA A 79 6.86 -0.12 -8.74
C ALA A 79 6.29 1.30 -8.74
N ILE A 80 5.61 1.72 -9.82
CA ILE A 80 4.98 3.05 -9.91
C ILE A 80 3.85 3.17 -8.88
N ALA A 81 3.04 2.11 -8.69
CA ALA A 81 1.99 2.09 -7.69
C ALA A 81 2.54 2.16 -6.25
N GLY A 82 3.67 1.50 -5.98
CA GLY A 82 4.40 1.59 -4.71
C GLY A 82 4.83 3.03 -4.42
N VAL A 83 5.57 3.66 -5.34
CA VAL A 83 6.02 5.06 -5.19
C VAL A 83 4.83 6.02 -5.03
N LEU A 84 3.74 5.81 -5.77
CA LEU A 84 2.52 6.62 -5.63
C LEU A 84 1.88 6.45 -4.25
N ALA A 85 1.85 5.22 -3.73
CA ALA A 85 1.32 4.92 -2.40
C ALA A 85 2.15 5.59 -1.29
N GLU A 86 3.48 5.48 -1.39
CA GLU A 86 4.44 6.12 -0.47
C GLU A 86 4.27 7.63 -0.46
N TYR A 87 4.20 8.25 -1.64
CA TYR A 87 3.95 9.68 -1.79
C TYR A 87 2.65 10.10 -1.09
N CYS A 88 1.56 9.37 -1.33
CA CYS A 88 0.26 9.69 -0.75
C CYS A 88 0.25 9.56 0.78
N TRP A 89 0.87 8.52 1.34
CA TRP A 89 1.00 8.33 2.79
C TRP A 89 1.88 9.40 3.44
N LYS A 90 3.06 9.69 2.86
CA LYS A 90 3.94 10.77 3.32
C LYS A 90 3.20 12.11 3.33
N HIS A 91 2.51 12.43 2.24
CA HIS A 91 1.70 13.64 2.15
C HIS A 91 0.59 13.64 3.20
N PHE A 92 -0.15 12.55 3.37
CA PHE A 92 -1.27 12.45 4.31
C PHE A 92 -0.79 12.70 5.74
N ILE A 93 0.29 12.04 6.16
CA ILE A 93 0.81 12.16 7.52
C ILE A 93 1.30 13.59 7.78
N ASN A 94 2.15 14.13 6.89
CA ASN A 94 2.74 15.45 7.07
C ASN A 94 1.74 16.60 6.93
N ALA A 95 0.75 16.49 6.03
CA ALA A 95 -0.26 17.53 5.84
C ALA A 95 -1.25 17.65 7.02
N ASN A 96 -1.30 16.64 7.89
CA ASN A 96 -2.15 16.65 9.08
C ASN A 96 -1.39 17.00 10.36
N SER A 97 -0.22 17.62 10.27
CA SER A 97 0.60 18.05 11.40
C SER A 97 1.16 19.47 11.17
N LEU A 98 1.51 20.16 12.26
CA LEU A 98 2.19 21.47 12.19
C LEU A 98 3.69 21.32 11.84
N GLU A 99 4.27 20.19 12.23
CA GLU A 99 5.64 19.80 11.92
C GLU A 99 5.63 18.62 10.94
N LEU A 100 6.66 18.52 10.10
CA LEU A 100 6.90 17.28 9.35
C LEU A 100 7.12 16.14 10.35
N LEU A 101 6.46 15.00 10.14
CA LEU A 101 6.55 13.83 11.01
C LEU A 101 7.33 12.70 10.36
N VAL A 102 7.27 12.58 9.03
CA VAL A 102 7.91 11.49 8.27
C VAL A 102 8.65 12.00 7.04
N LYS A 103 9.67 11.24 6.62
CA LYS A 103 10.40 11.42 5.35
C LYS A 103 10.61 10.07 4.66
N GLU A 104 10.93 10.12 3.37
CA GLU A 104 11.42 8.96 2.62
C GLU A 104 12.82 8.57 3.09
N THR A 105 13.16 7.29 2.99
CA THR A 105 14.54 6.83 3.14
C THR A 105 15.21 6.67 1.76
N SER A 106 16.54 6.73 1.74
CA SER A 106 17.30 6.49 0.52
C SER A 106 17.18 5.01 0.13
N PHE A 107 16.87 4.74 -1.14
CA PHE A 107 16.91 3.37 -1.66
C PHE A 107 18.35 2.84 -1.64
N GLU A 108 18.62 1.85 -0.79
CA GLU A 108 19.90 1.13 -0.75
C GLU A 108 19.82 -0.19 -1.50
N GLN A 109 18.95 -1.11 -1.05
CA GLN A 109 18.70 -2.41 -1.66
C GLN A 109 17.25 -2.84 -1.42
N ALA A 110 16.67 -3.59 -2.35
CA ALA A 110 15.27 -4.02 -2.28
C ALA A 110 14.94 -4.92 -1.06
N ALA A 111 15.93 -5.59 -0.47
CA ALA A 111 15.73 -6.47 0.68
C ALA A 111 15.69 -5.73 2.03
N SER A 112 16.24 -4.51 2.10
CA SER A 112 16.36 -3.71 3.33
C SER A 112 15.56 -2.39 3.27
N GLN A 113 14.85 -2.14 2.18
CA GLN A 113 14.11 -0.91 1.96
C GLN A 113 13.18 -0.58 3.13
N ILE A 114 13.20 0.68 3.55
CA ILE A 114 12.23 1.30 4.44
C ILE A 114 11.56 2.38 3.61
N ASP A 115 10.25 2.38 3.49
CA ASP A 115 9.62 3.34 2.60
C ASP A 115 9.62 4.74 3.24
N LEU A 116 9.13 4.83 4.49
CA LEU A 116 9.13 6.06 5.27
C LEU A 116 9.72 5.83 6.66
N GLU A 117 10.36 6.86 7.21
CA GLU A 117 10.77 6.90 8.61
C GLU A 117 10.26 8.18 9.29
N THR A 118 9.89 8.07 10.57
CA THR A 118 9.56 9.23 11.39
C THR A 118 10.83 10.03 11.74
N LEU A 119 10.67 11.33 11.98
CA LEU A 119 11.83 12.24 12.08
C LEU A 119 12.52 12.22 13.44
N LYS A 120 11.81 12.04 14.55
CA LYS A 120 12.41 12.16 15.90
C LYS A 120 12.86 10.82 16.45
N ASN A 121 12.07 9.77 16.26
CA ASN A 121 12.34 8.46 16.87
C ASN A 121 12.70 7.35 15.87
N ASN A 122 12.85 7.68 14.58
CA ASN A 122 13.24 6.76 13.49
C ASN A 122 12.36 5.49 13.40
N LYS A 123 11.08 5.61 13.73
CA LYS A 123 10.09 4.54 13.52
C LYS A 123 9.93 4.31 12.03
N THR A 124 10.01 3.04 11.65
CA THR A 124 10.05 2.62 10.26
C THR A 124 8.66 2.21 9.78
N ILE A 125 8.36 2.55 8.53
CA ILE A 125 7.03 2.37 7.94
C ILE A 125 7.18 1.66 6.59
N GLU A 126 6.47 0.54 6.44
CA GLU A 126 6.25 -0.15 5.17
C GLU A 126 4.93 0.33 4.55
N VAL A 127 4.92 0.62 3.25
CA VAL A 127 3.73 0.98 2.50
C VAL A 127 3.48 -0.04 1.39
N ARG A 128 2.33 -0.73 1.45
CA ARG A 128 1.95 -1.72 0.44
C ARG A 128 0.76 -1.28 -0.39
N SER A 129 0.91 -1.36 -1.70
CA SER A 129 -0.16 -1.13 -2.66
C SER A 129 -0.82 -2.43 -3.10
N SER A 130 -2.12 -2.37 -3.42
CA SER A 130 -2.81 -3.49 -4.07
C SER A 130 -3.86 -3.01 -5.08
N PHE A 131 -4.21 -3.88 -6.03
CA PHE A 131 -5.10 -3.57 -7.15
C PHE A 131 -6.45 -4.30 -7.06
N PRO A 132 -7.42 -3.84 -6.25
CA PRO A 132 -8.71 -4.50 -6.17
C PRO A 132 -9.53 -4.32 -7.44
N ARG A 133 -9.74 -5.43 -8.17
CA ARG A 133 -10.56 -5.47 -9.39
C ARG A 133 -12.05 -5.23 -9.16
N ASN A 134 -12.58 -5.65 -8.02
CA ASN A 134 -14.04 -5.63 -7.76
C ASN A 134 -14.50 -4.38 -7.00
N GLY A 135 -13.68 -3.33 -6.97
CA GLY A 135 -13.99 -2.08 -6.29
C GLY A 135 -13.41 -1.99 -4.88
N ILE A 136 -13.39 -0.77 -4.36
CA ILE A 136 -12.81 -0.46 -3.04
C ILE A 136 -13.68 -1.02 -1.92
N GLU A 137 -15.00 -0.88 -2.01
CA GLU A 137 -15.92 -1.43 -1.00
C GLU A 137 -15.80 -2.94 -0.90
N PHE A 138 -15.65 -3.66 -2.02
CA PHE A 138 -15.36 -5.09 -1.99
C PHE A 138 -14.08 -5.39 -1.21
N ALA A 139 -13.01 -4.64 -1.49
CA ALA A 139 -11.69 -4.87 -0.88
C ALA A 139 -11.66 -4.60 0.63
N ILE A 140 -12.58 -3.79 1.17
CA ILE A 140 -12.56 -3.40 2.59
C ILE A 140 -13.79 -3.88 3.37
N CYS A 141 -14.89 -4.19 2.71
CA CYS A 141 -16.15 -4.58 3.38
C CYS A 141 -16.54 -6.04 3.15
N SER A 142 -15.95 -6.74 2.17
CA SER A 142 -16.30 -8.12 1.89
C SER A 142 -16.04 -9.03 3.10
N PRO A 143 -17.01 -9.84 3.57
CA PRO A 143 -16.82 -10.73 4.71
C PRO A 143 -15.80 -11.85 4.44
N ASN A 144 -15.57 -12.20 3.17
CA ASN A 144 -14.73 -13.35 2.80
C ASN A 144 -13.49 -12.96 2.00
N TYR A 145 -13.51 -11.78 1.37
CA TYR A 145 -12.49 -11.35 0.39
C TYR A 145 -11.92 -9.97 0.68
N GLN A 146 -12.11 -9.46 1.90
CA GLN A 146 -11.42 -8.24 2.31
C GLN A 146 -9.91 -8.44 2.17
N PHE A 147 -9.26 -7.41 1.68
CA PHE A 147 -7.82 -7.31 1.62
C PHE A 147 -7.38 -7.05 3.04
N ASP A 148 -6.40 -7.79 3.54
CA ASP A 148 -5.88 -7.61 4.89
C ASP A 148 -4.69 -6.64 4.88
N ILE A 149 -4.16 -6.29 6.06
CA ILE A 149 -2.88 -5.57 6.14
C ILE A 149 -1.78 -6.62 6.12
N LEU A 150 -0.93 -6.58 5.09
CA LEU A 150 0.16 -7.51 4.93
C LEU A 150 1.35 -7.05 5.77
N GLY A 151 1.78 -7.91 6.70
CA GLY A 151 3.03 -7.79 7.47
C GLY A 151 4.14 -8.63 6.82
N PRO A 152 5.19 -8.97 7.57
CA PRO A 152 6.36 -9.64 7.01
C PRO A 152 6.07 -11.09 6.60
N TYR A 153 6.92 -11.62 5.74
CA TYR A 153 6.98 -13.05 5.41
C TYR A 153 7.36 -13.85 6.66
N LYS A 154 6.67 -14.98 6.90
CA LYS A 154 7.01 -15.92 7.97
C LYS A 154 8.00 -17.00 7.51
N ASN A 155 8.03 -17.32 6.21
CA ASN A 155 8.90 -18.36 5.66
C ASN A 155 10.28 -17.81 5.22
N ASN A 156 11.22 -18.71 4.93
CA ASN A 156 12.56 -18.38 4.42
C ASN A 156 12.56 -17.77 3.00
N TYR A 157 11.42 -17.28 2.49
CA TYR A 157 11.36 -16.60 1.18
C TYR A 157 12.11 -15.26 1.22
N LYS A 158 11.98 -14.52 2.33
CA LYS A 158 12.84 -13.38 2.68
C LYS A 158 13.29 -13.51 4.14
N PRO A 159 14.30 -14.34 4.43
CA PRO A 159 14.69 -14.69 5.81
C PRO A 159 15.26 -13.51 6.61
N ASN A 160 15.52 -12.37 5.94
CA ASN A 160 16.08 -11.15 6.52
C ASN A 160 15.18 -9.93 6.32
N GLU A 161 13.86 -10.10 6.10
CA GLU A 161 12.97 -8.94 6.00
C GLU A 161 13.01 -8.15 7.31
N ILE A 162 13.48 -6.90 7.23
CA ILE A 162 13.59 -6.02 8.38
C ILE A 162 12.18 -5.69 8.85
N GLN A 163 11.87 -6.09 10.08
CA GLN A 163 10.65 -5.72 10.78
C GLN A 163 10.46 -4.20 10.77
N LYS A 164 9.25 -3.74 10.42
CA LYS A 164 8.88 -2.32 10.47
C LYS A 164 7.93 -2.05 11.62
N ASP A 165 7.93 -0.82 12.12
CA ASP A 165 7.03 -0.41 13.21
C ASP A 165 5.57 -0.26 12.73
N PHE A 166 5.37 0.17 11.48
CA PHE A 166 4.06 0.31 10.86
C PHE A 166 3.99 -0.36 9.49
N TYR A 167 2.83 -0.95 9.20
CA TYR A 167 2.49 -1.54 7.91
C TYR A 167 1.23 -0.86 7.37
N LEU A 168 1.35 -0.07 6.31
CA LEU A 168 0.30 0.77 5.77
C LEU A 168 -0.17 0.26 4.41
N ARG A 169 -1.41 0.58 4.05
CA ARG A 169 -2.01 0.11 2.80
C ARG A 169 -2.63 1.21 1.95
N ALA A 170 -2.29 1.19 0.67
CA ALA A 170 -2.97 1.93 -0.39
C ALA A 170 -3.66 0.96 -1.38
N LEU A 171 -4.82 1.36 -1.89
CA LEU A 171 -5.57 0.58 -2.86
C LEU A 171 -5.82 1.38 -4.14
N PHE A 172 -5.67 0.72 -5.29
CA PHE A 172 -5.91 1.26 -6.62
C PHE A 172 -6.96 0.42 -7.35
N HIS A 173 -8.19 0.94 -7.47
CA HIS A 173 -9.23 0.21 -8.19
C HIS A 173 -9.02 0.28 -9.70
N VAL A 174 -8.44 -0.78 -10.26
CA VAL A 174 -8.17 -0.94 -11.69
C VAL A 174 -8.57 -2.35 -12.16
N PRO A 175 -8.96 -2.54 -13.44
CA PRO A 175 -9.34 -3.85 -13.97
C PRO A 175 -8.23 -4.91 -13.89
N THR A 176 -7.00 -4.49 -14.20
CA THR A 176 -5.79 -5.31 -14.07
C THR A 176 -4.63 -4.45 -13.61
N PRO A 177 -3.61 -5.03 -12.96
CA PRO A 177 -2.43 -4.29 -12.57
C PRO A 177 -1.73 -3.61 -13.75
N ILE A 178 -1.65 -4.23 -14.94
CA ILE A 178 -1.07 -3.57 -16.12
C ILE A 178 -1.90 -2.35 -16.57
N SER A 179 -3.24 -2.39 -16.44
CA SER A 179 -4.08 -1.24 -16.82
C SER A 179 -3.80 0.01 -15.98
N PHE A 180 -3.25 -0.14 -14.77
CA PHE A 180 -2.80 0.98 -13.94
C PHE A 180 -1.88 1.92 -14.72
N LEU A 181 -0.94 1.40 -15.52
CA LEU A 181 0.06 2.17 -16.29
C LEU A 181 -0.55 3.23 -17.21
N THR A 182 -1.79 3.05 -17.63
CA THR A 182 -2.50 4.05 -18.45
C THR A 182 -3.53 4.83 -17.66
N MET A 183 -4.15 4.22 -16.64
CA MET A 183 -5.21 4.84 -15.86
C MET A 183 -4.69 5.90 -14.89
N PHE A 184 -3.50 5.73 -14.30
CA PHE A 184 -2.98 6.70 -13.33
C PHE A 184 -2.67 8.08 -13.94
N LYS A 185 -2.56 8.15 -15.27
CA LYS A 185 -2.34 9.38 -16.05
C LYS A 185 -3.64 9.91 -16.68
N ARG A 186 -4.77 9.76 -15.99
CA ARG A 186 -6.09 10.28 -16.41
C ARG A 186 -6.67 11.22 -15.36
N ASP A 187 -7.58 12.07 -15.80
CA ASP A 187 -8.36 12.88 -14.87
C ASP A 187 -9.25 12.03 -13.96
N GLY A 188 -9.37 12.45 -12.70
CA GLY A 188 -10.18 11.77 -11.70
C GLY A 188 -9.59 10.47 -11.15
N PHE A 189 -8.31 10.16 -11.40
CA PHE A 189 -7.71 8.92 -10.94
C PHE A 189 -7.65 8.85 -9.40
N PRO A 190 -8.31 7.85 -8.77
CA PRO A 190 -8.41 7.81 -7.32
C PRO A 190 -7.35 6.89 -6.68
N VAL A 191 -6.79 7.34 -5.56
CA VAL A 191 -5.92 6.54 -4.67
C VAL A 191 -6.55 6.50 -3.28
N TYR A 192 -6.63 5.32 -2.68
CA TYR A 192 -7.30 5.11 -1.40
C TYR A 192 -6.30 4.66 -0.33
N LEU A 193 -6.02 5.52 0.64
CA LEU A 193 -5.33 5.14 1.87
C LEU A 193 -6.36 4.52 2.80
N THR A 194 -6.12 3.31 3.26
CA THR A 194 -7.14 2.51 3.97
C THR A 194 -6.71 2.07 5.35
N GLY A 195 -5.73 2.76 5.93
CA GLY A 195 -5.18 2.45 7.24
C GLY A 195 -4.04 1.43 7.19
N GLY A 196 -3.83 0.74 8.31
CA GLY A 196 -2.66 -0.10 8.52
C GLY A 196 -2.70 -0.89 9.82
N ALA A 197 -1.53 -1.30 10.28
CA ALA A 197 -1.30 -1.97 11.55
C ALA A 197 0.07 -1.62 12.10
N THR A 198 0.25 -1.77 13.41
CA THR A 198 1.56 -1.68 14.06
C THR A 198 2.25 -3.04 14.08
N TRP A 199 3.56 -3.04 14.35
CA TRP A 199 4.26 -4.27 14.70
C TRP A 199 3.65 -4.98 15.89
N ASP A 200 3.26 -4.27 16.95
CA ASP A 200 2.69 -4.91 18.15
C ASP A 200 1.43 -5.71 17.82
N MET A 201 0.57 -5.17 16.94
CA MET A 201 -0.58 -5.91 16.42
C MET A 201 -0.14 -7.13 15.62
N MET A 202 0.88 -6.98 14.78
CA MET A 202 1.45 -8.09 14.02
C MET A 202 2.00 -9.15 14.97
N ALA A 203 2.75 -8.80 16.02
CA ALA A 203 3.39 -9.73 16.94
C ALA A 203 2.41 -10.48 17.86
N ASP A 204 1.19 -9.99 18.05
CA ASP A 204 0.18 -10.64 18.88
C ASP A 204 -0.57 -11.75 18.11
N ASP A 205 -0.37 -13.01 18.51
CA ASP A 205 -1.03 -14.19 17.93
C ASP A 205 -2.56 -14.20 18.14
N ASN A 206 -3.10 -13.39 19.04
CA ASN A 206 -4.55 -13.23 19.21
C ASN A 206 -5.15 -12.26 18.17
N VAL A 207 -4.32 -11.39 17.59
CA VAL A 207 -4.75 -10.32 16.66
C VAL A 207 -4.38 -10.67 15.23
N ALA A 208 -3.13 -11.07 14.99
CA ALA A 208 -2.64 -11.47 13.68
C ALA A 208 -3.09 -12.89 13.31
N ILE A 209 -3.13 -13.17 12.01
CA ILE A 209 -3.31 -14.51 11.46
C ILE A 209 -2.25 -14.78 10.40
N GLU A 210 -2.10 -16.04 10.04
CA GLU A 210 -1.25 -16.46 8.94
C GLU A 210 -2.09 -16.72 7.69
N LYS A 211 -1.64 -16.18 6.57
CA LYS A 211 -2.24 -16.44 5.27
C LYS A 211 -1.18 -16.88 4.27
N ASN A 212 -1.44 -17.97 3.59
CA ASN A 212 -0.69 -18.37 2.42
C ASN A 212 -1.21 -17.55 1.25
N LEU A 213 -0.36 -16.68 0.71
CA LEU A 213 -0.65 -15.85 -0.45
C LEU A 213 0.37 -16.19 -1.53
N ILE A 214 -0.07 -16.13 -2.78
CA ILE A 214 0.85 -16.14 -3.91
C ILE A 214 1.33 -14.69 -4.07
N PRO A 215 2.63 -14.39 -3.88
CA PRO A 215 3.13 -13.03 -4.03
C PRO A 215 2.80 -12.50 -5.42
N GLU A 216 2.23 -11.29 -5.50
CA GLU A 216 1.92 -10.68 -6.80
C GLU A 216 3.17 -10.33 -7.63
N ASP A 217 4.35 -10.35 -7.00
CA ASP A 217 5.66 -10.06 -7.60
C ASP A 217 6.37 -11.30 -8.17
N ASP A 218 5.83 -12.51 -7.97
CA ASP A 218 6.49 -13.72 -8.44
C ASP A 218 6.20 -13.91 -9.94
N ILE A 219 7.21 -13.56 -10.74
CA ILE A 219 7.16 -13.55 -12.22
C ILE A 219 7.38 -14.94 -12.80
N ASN A 220 7.71 -15.91 -11.96
CA ASN A 220 7.76 -17.31 -12.35
C ASN A 220 6.41 -17.94 -12.03
N ASP A 221 5.77 -18.55 -13.03
CA ASP A 221 4.54 -19.36 -12.95
C ASP A 221 4.62 -20.57 -11.98
N THR A 222 5.63 -20.61 -11.10
CA THR A 222 5.69 -21.52 -9.97
C THR A 222 4.93 -20.89 -8.81
N GLU A 223 3.75 -21.42 -8.51
CA GLU A 223 2.84 -21.10 -7.39
C GLU A 223 3.49 -21.28 -6.00
N ILE A 224 4.61 -20.62 -5.72
CA ILE A 224 5.25 -20.69 -4.40
C ILE A 224 4.42 -19.82 -3.46
N GLN A 225 3.44 -20.45 -2.82
CA GLN A 225 2.69 -19.85 -1.74
C GLN A 225 3.65 -19.43 -0.63
N SER A 226 3.63 -18.15 -0.31
CA SER A 226 4.36 -17.58 0.80
C SER A 226 3.42 -17.34 1.97
N ALA A 227 3.86 -17.72 3.17
CA ALA A 227 3.11 -17.47 4.39
C ALA A 227 3.40 -16.04 4.85
N TYR A 228 2.37 -15.21 4.92
CA TYR A 228 2.43 -13.86 5.46
C TYR A 228 1.80 -13.82 6.84
N ARG A 229 2.40 -13.01 7.72
CA ARG A 229 1.72 -12.52 8.91
C ARG A 229 0.82 -11.35 8.51
N VAL A 230 -0.47 -11.43 8.80
CA VAL A 230 -1.44 -10.41 8.37
C VAL A 230 -2.37 -9.99 9.50
N ILE A 231 -2.82 -8.74 9.47
CA ILE A 231 -3.94 -8.28 10.29
C ILE A 231 -5.21 -8.33 9.46
N PRO A 232 -6.22 -9.13 9.86
CA PRO A 232 -7.54 -9.08 9.24
C PRO A 232 -8.04 -7.65 9.18
N PHE A 233 -8.50 -7.16 8.03
CA PHE A 233 -8.92 -5.76 7.90
C PHE A 233 -9.99 -5.33 8.90
N SER A 234 -10.86 -6.25 9.31
CA SER A 234 -11.83 -6.05 10.40
C SER A 234 -11.20 -5.62 11.73
N ARG A 235 -9.91 -5.90 11.94
CA ARG A 235 -9.10 -5.57 13.12
C ARG A 235 -8.05 -4.48 12.85
N ALA A 236 -7.88 -4.05 11.59
CA ALA A 236 -6.88 -3.07 11.21
C ALA A 236 -7.19 -1.67 11.77
N LEU A 237 -6.14 -0.87 11.93
CA LEU A 237 -6.27 0.55 12.29
C LEU A 237 -6.69 1.35 11.06
N ASP A 238 -7.49 2.38 11.25
CA ASP A 238 -7.88 3.27 10.15
C ASP A 238 -6.86 4.41 9.94
N CYS A 239 -7.09 5.29 8.95
CA CYS A 239 -6.14 6.38 8.66
C CYS A 239 -5.96 7.36 9.83
N LYS A 240 -6.99 7.60 10.65
CA LYS A 240 -6.89 8.49 11.81
C LYS A 240 -6.14 7.81 12.95
N ASP A 241 -6.41 6.54 13.20
CA ASP A 241 -5.70 5.77 14.23
C ASP A 241 -4.19 5.74 13.95
N ILE A 242 -3.80 5.44 12.70
CA ILE A 242 -2.39 5.45 12.26
C ILE A 242 -1.77 6.84 12.47
N LEU A 243 -2.45 7.91 12.05
CA LEU A 243 -1.95 9.27 12.21
C LEU A 243 -1.74 9.63 13.69
N THR A 244 -2.68 9.25 14.56
CA THR A 244 -2.59 9.50 16.01
C THR A 244 -1.38 8.78 16.59
N LEU A 245 -1.20 7.49 16.29
CA LEU A 245 -0.07 6.72 16.81
C LEU A 245 1.29 7.25 16.34
N ILE A 246 1.40 7.66 15.06
CA ILE A 246 2.64 8.27 14.55
C ILE A 246 2.93 9.58 15.30
N LYS A 247 1.91 10.44 15.51
CA LYS A 247 2.06 11.70 16.27
C LYS A 247 2.47 11.46 17.72
N GLU A 248 1.85 10.51 18.39
CA GLU A 248 2.18 10.17 19.78
C GLU A 248 3.62 9.65 19.91
N SER A 249 4.06 8.85 18.93
CA SER A 249 5.43 8.35 18.90
C SER A 249 6.45 9.49 18.77
N GLU A 250 6.14 10.57 18.04
CA GLU A 250 7.01 11.74 17.85
C GLU A 250 7.00 12.73 19.04
N ASN A 251 6.10 12.53 20.02
CA ASN A 251 6.04 13.32 21.25
C ASN A 251 6.63 12.60 22.47
N SER A 252 7.05 11.35 22.30
CA SER A 252 7.64 10.50 23.34
C SER A 252 9.16 10.58 23.32
#